data_AF-A0A9X4MI68-F1
#
_entry.id   AF-A0A9X4MI68-F1
#
_cell.length_a   1.000
_cell.length_b   1.000
_cell.length_c   1.000
_cell.angle_alpha   90.00
_cell.angle_beta   90.00
_cell.angle_gamma   90.00
#
_symmetry.space_group_name_H-M   'P 1'
#
loop_
_entity.id
_entity.type
_entity.pdbx_description
1 polymer ?
#
loop_
_entity_poly.entity_id
_entity_poly.type
_entity_poly.pdbx_seq_one_letter_code
_entity_poly.pdbx_strand_id
1 'polypeptide(L)'
;MTAPFLTVFLRRSFRGLTVVLCALIVLLLHGCGDRQAQETAAAAKTADTTGPPIGCQGCHPMELNRAHSLACPECHKGNDQTNERDLAHADLIPRPAHPDHLQQSCGKCHPAEVAATTASAHFTLQKEVNRVRTVFGAQAPLGSLTEIPLHESIISPLDLADDLLRRRCLRCHVYSSGDGYPETVRGTGCAACHLTFANGKMTSHNFVKSPPDSQCLHCHYGNFVGSDYYGRFEHDFNLEYRTPYRTDGRETRPYGVEFHQLAPDIHQQKGMACIDCHSGTELMGKHGGGAKKEKPVTCLSCHGWRKGLPLPLSNLQAEAGRLVLFTRLSGKKLIVPQPVHPAHKQYEKKVHCTVCHSQWTFNDQSTHLLRTDNPEHPAWSRLLVQGSREVEEQLDYPAPQGPSLRDKITGTPSPSLWLKGYELRRWENPLIGVGPDGMLHIFRPILDLHLSMLDANKKVLFDNLGVEPAHRRYLPYTPHTVGKAGAFYNERLRPNLPPETKQ
;
A
#
# COMPACT_ATOMS: atom_id res chain seq x y z
N MET A 1 -43.48 -24.16 33.71
CA MET A 1 -43.70 -24.43 35.15
C MET A 1 -42.44 -23.95 35.89
N THR A 2 -42.27 -22.64 36.13
CA THR A 2 -42.74 -21.86 37.29
C THR A 2 -42.05 -22.21 38.63
N ALA A 3 -40.89 -21.57 38.87
CA ALA A 3 -40.54 -20.74 40.04
C ALA A 3 -40.46 -21.39 41.46
N PRO A 4 -40.07 -20.65 42.54
CA PRO A 4 -38.81 -19.92 42.84
C PRO A 4 -38.35 -20.12 44.33
N PHE A 5 -37.77 -19.08 44.96
CA PHE A 5 -37.44 -18.83 46.41
C PHE A 5 -35.95 -18.96 46.81
N LEU A 6 -35.31 -18.07 47.60
CA LEU A 6 -35.63 -16.74 48.17
C LEU A 6 -34.33 -16.17 48.77
N THR A 7 -34.15 -14.86 48.69
CA THR A 7 -33.16 -14.04 49.40
C THR A 7 -33.52 -13.88 50.88
N VAL A 8 -32.53 -13.88 51.79
CA VAL A 8 -32.67 -13.32 53.16
C VAL A 8 -31.43 -12.50 53.54
N PHE A 9 -31.72 -11.27 53.97
CA PHE A 9 -30.86 -10.25 54.57
C PHE A 9 -30.34 -10.64 55.96
N LEU A 10 -29.15 -10.16 56.34
CA LEU A 10 -28.91 -9.73 57.73
C LEU A 10 -28.03 -8.46 57.78
N ARG A 11 -28.53 -7.45 58.53
CA ARG A 11 -27.96 -6.13 58.84
C ARG A 11 -27.13 -6.17 60.14
N ARG A 12 -26.11 -5.29 60.23
CA ARG A 12 -25.74 -4.38 61.36
C ARG A 12 -24.45 -3.62 60.94
N SER A 13 -24.44 -2.30 60.66
CA SER A 13 -24.41 -1.13 61.59
C SER A 13 -23.26 -1.21 62.61
N PHE A 14 -22.39 -0.21 62.89
CA PHE A 14 -22.45 1.25 62.77
C PHE A 14 -21.07 1.85 63.17
N ARG A 15 -20.76 3.10 62.73
CA ARG A 15 -19.85 4.18 63.24
C ARG A 15 -19.10 4.80 62.06
N GLY A 16 -19.47 5.98 61.52
CA GLY A 16 -19.59 7.32 62.15
C GLY A 16 -18.31 8.09 61.82
N LEU A 17 -18.22 9.36 61.43
CA LEU A 17 -18.99 10.61 61.57
C LEU A 17 -18.11 11.61 60.74
N THR A 18 -18.53 12.55 59.90
CA THR A 18 -19.21 13.85 60.15
C THR A 18 -18.95 14.71 58.90
N VAL A 19 -19.78 15.74 58.67
CA VAL A 19 -19.61 16.88 57.73
C VAL A 19 -20.22 16.71 56.33
N VAL A 20 -21.55 16.66 56.27
CA VAL A 20 -22.33 17.26 55.17
C VAL A 20 -23.48 18.05 55.78
N LEU A 21 -23.25 19.34 56.02
CA LEU A 21 -24.30 20.34 56.17
C LEU A 21 -23.63 21.70 55.93
N CYS A 22 -24.05 22.41 54.88
CA CYS A 22 -23.80 23.84 54.56
C CYS A 22 -23.40 24.12 53.09
N ALA A 23 -24.09 23.54 52.10
CA ALA A 23 -23.94 23.96 50.71
C ALA A 23 -25.29 24.13 49.98
N LEU A 24 -26.29 24.62 50.72
CA LEU A 24 -27.48 25.24 50.17
C LEU A 24 -27.61 26.59 50.91
N ILE A 25 -27.75 27.68 50.16
CA ILE A 25 -27.65 29.10 50.56
C ILE A 25 -26.25 29.71 50.31
N VAL A 26 -25.86 29.83 49.03
CA VAL A 26 -25.07 30.99 48.54
C VAL A 26 -25.58 31.34 47.15
N LEU A 27 -26.76 31.97 47.12
CA LEU A 27 -27.28 32.72 45.99
C LEU A 27 -27.96 33.94 46.60
N LEU A 28 -27.57 35.13 46.11
CA LEU A 28 -28.04 36.48 46.44
C LEU A 28 -27.11 37.33 47.34
N LEU A 29 -26.18 38.00 46.65
CA LEU A 29 -25.89 39.45 46.66
C LEU A 29 -25.44 40.15 47.97
N HIS A 30 -24.35 40.93 47.81
CA HIS A 30 -23.85 42.15 48.47
C HIS A 30 -22.32 42.00 48.56
N GLY A 31 -21.44 42.81 47.94
CA GLY A 31 -21.49 44.23 47.65
C GLY A 31 -20.36 44.92 48.42
N CYS A 32 -19.38 45.47 47.69
CA CYS A 32 -18.33 46.44 48.08
C CYS A 32 -17.10 45.97 48.91
N GLY A 33 -15.91 46.30 48.40
CA GLY A 33 -14.63 46.23 49.11
C GLY A 33 -13.42 46.36 48.18
N ASP A 34 -12.98 47.60 47.95
CA ASP A 34 -11.86 48.01 47.11
C ASP A 34 -10.55 47.25 47.39
N ARG A 35 -9.88 46.79 46.32
CA ARG A 35 -8.43 46.58 46.31
C ARG A 35 -7.83 47.02 44.97
N GLN A 36 -7.10 48.12 45.08
CA GLN A 36 -6.20 48.77 44.13
C GLN A 36 -5.70 47.87 42.98
N ALA A 37 -6.00 48.32 41.77
CA ALA A 37 -5.33 47.90 40.55
C ALA A 37 -3.87 48.34 40.62
N GLN A 38 -2.97 47.36 40.69
CA GLN A 38 -1.55 47.56 40.45
C GLN A 38 -1.33 47.29 38.96
N GLU A 39 -1.22 48.38 38.19
CA GLU A 39 -0.83 48.36 36.78
C GLU A 39 0.55 47.71 36.64
N THR A 40 0.57 46.44 36.25
CA THR A 40 1.68 45.92 35.46
C THR A 40 1.42 46.32 34.02
N ALA A 41 2.18 47.32 33.56
CA ALA A 41 2.24 47.72 32.16
C ALA A 41 2.60 46.48 31.31
N ALA A 42 1.58 45.81 30.80
CA ALA A 42 1.70 44.87 29.73
C ALA A 42 2.21 45.66 28.53
N ALA A 43 3.46 45.42 28.14
CA ALA A 43 4.00 45.91 26.89
C ALA A 43 3.01 45.51 25.79
N ALA A 44 2.36 46.52 25.21
CA ALA A 44 1.48 46.37 24.07
C ALA A 44 2.30 45.73 22.95
N LYS A 45 2.10 44.41 22.73
CA LYS A 45 2.36 43.83 21.43
C LYS A 45 1.39 44.53 20.49
N THR A 46 1.91 45.46 19.72
CA THR A 46 1.27 45.95 18.50
C THR A 46 0.82 44.72 17.73
N ALA A 47 -0.48 44.46 17.74
CA ALA A 47 -1.08 43.50 16.83
C ALA A 47 -0.78 44.05 15.43
N ASP A 48 0.06 43.32 14.69
CA ASP A 48 0.34 43.63 13.31
C ASP A 48 -0.99 43.51 12.55
N THR A 49 -1.56 44.64 12.16
CA THR A 49 -2.86 44.75 11.49
C THR A 49 -2.78 44.44 10.00
N THR A 50 -1.66 43.92 9.51
CA THR A 50 -1.54 43.46 8.13
C THR A 50 -2.16 42.07 8.01
N GLY A 51 -3.19 41.92 7.18
CA GLY A 51 -3.70 40.61 6.79
C GLY A 51 -2.60 39.71 6.21
N PRO A 52 -2.86 38.41 6.01
CA PRO A 52 -1.87 37.50 5.44
C PRO A 52 -1.26 38.11 4.16
N PRO A 53 0.06 37.96 3.93
CA PRO A 53 0.69 38.49 2.74
C PRO A 53 -0.03 37.98 1.50
N ILE A 54 -0.11 38.82 0.46
CA ILE A 54 -0.76 38.44 -0.80
C ILE A 54 -0.04 37.23 -1.41
N GLY A 55 -0.82 36.24 -1.82
CA GLY A 55 -0.37 35.07 -2.56
C GLY A 55 -0.49 33.76 -1.78
N CYS A 56 -0.15 32.66 -2.45
CA CYS A 56 -0.45 31.32 -1.94
C CYS A 56 0.12 31.06 -0.53
N GLN A 57 1.32 31.56 -0.23
CA GLN A 57 1.97 31.38 1.07
C GLN A 57 1.25 32.10 2.22
N GLY A 58 0.45 33.12 1.94
CA GLY A 58 -0.35 33.81 2.96
C GLY A 58 -1.40 32.90 3.61
N CYS A 59 -1.95 31.95 2.84
CA CYS A 59 -2.95 30.99 3.30
C CYS A 59 -2.42 29.56 3.42
N HIS A 60 -1.39 29.20 2.64
CA HIS A 60 -0.78 27.87 2.58
C HIS A 60 0.71 27.95 2.94
N PRO A 61 1.05 28.13 4.23
CA PRO A 61 2.44 28.20 4.66
C PRO A 61 3.11 26.84 4.46
N MET A 62 4.00 26.76 3.47
CA MET A 62 4.71 25.55 3.08
C MET A 62 6.17 25.89 2.75
N GLU A 63 7.08 25.01 3.18
CA GLU A 63 8.49 25.09 2.79
C GLU A 63 8.75 24.22 1.57
N LEU A 64 9.48 24.77 0.60
CA LEU A 64 9.92 24.10 -0.62
C LEU A 64 11.39 23.75 -0.52
N ASN A 65 11.79 22.65 -1.16
CA ASN A 65 13.19 22.28 -1.23
C ASN A 65 13.93 23.17 -2.24
N ARG A 66 15.23 23.40 -2.03
CA ARG A 66 16.05 24.28 -2.86
C ARG A 66 15.91 24.07 -4.37
N ALA A 67 15.79 22.81 -4.82
CA ALA A 67 15.69 22.50 -6.25
C ALA A 67 14.32 22.83 -6.86
N HIS A 68 13.26 22.97 -6.05
CA HIS A 68 11.92 23.34 -6.46
C HIS A 68 11.44 24.64 -5.80
N SER A 69 12.37 25.53 -5.45
CA SER A 69 12.06 26.86 -4.90
C SER A 69 11.54 27.79 -6.00
N LEU A 70 10.37 27.45 -6.55
CA LEU A 70 9.66 28.13 -7.63
C LEU A 70 8.40 28.81 -7.07
N ALA A 71 7.85 29.79 -7.80
CA ALA A 71 6.54 30.34 -7.46
C ALA A 71 5.46 29.25 -7.57
N CYS A 72 4.47 29.25 -6.67
CA CYS A 72 3.44 28.22 -6.61
C CYS A 72 2.72 28.02 -7.97
N PRO A 73 2.39 29.08 -8.73
CA PRO A 73 1.73 28.92 -10.03
C PRO A 73 2.55 28.24 -11.12
N GLU A 74 3.87 28.10 -10.95
CA GLU A 74 4.69 27.36 -11.93
C GLU A 74 4.27 25.90 -12.05
N CYS A 75 3.90 25.30 -10.91
CA CYS A 75 3.38 23.93 -10.83
C CYS A 75 1.85 23.93 -10.72
N HIS A 76 1.31 24.68 -9.75
CA HIS A 76 -0.09 24.61 -9.37
C HIS A 76 -1.02 25.49 -10.20
N LYS A 77 -0.51 26.36 -11.09
CA LYS A 77 -1.32 27.42 -11.71
C LYS A 77 -2.03 28.27 -10.63
N GLY A 78 -3.23 28.77 -10.89
CA GLY A 78 -3.87 29.72 -10.00
C GLY A 78 -3.28 31.12 -10.11
N ASN A 79 -3.83 32.01 -9.27
CA ASN A 79 -3.45 33.41 -9.20
C ASN A 79 -2.81 33.71 -7.83
N ASP A 80 -1.51 33.98 -7.81
CA ASP A 80 -0.75 34.31 -6.60
C ASP A 80 -0.74 35.82 -6.28
N GLN A 81 -1.56 36.63 -6.96
CA GLN A 81 -1.67 38.07 -6.75
C GLN A 81 -2.88 38.45 -5.88
N THR A 82 -3.60 37.49 -5.32
CA THR A 82 -4.78 37.72 -4.47
C THR A 82 -4.89 36.68 -3.36
N ASN A 83 -5.56 37.04 -2.27
CA ASN A 83 -5.94 36.14 -1.17
C ASN A 83 -7.43 35.77 -1.20
N GLU A 84 -8.18 36.27 -2.18
CA GLU A 84 -9.58 35.86 -2.39
C GLU A 84 -9.61 34.44 -2.94
N ARG A 85 -10.18 33.51 -2.15
CA ARG A 85 -10.17 32.07 -2.43
C ARG A 85 -10.54 31.72 -3.88
N ASP A 86 -11.63 32.27 -4.39
CA ASP A 86 -12.16 31.89 -5.70
C ASP A 86 -11.29 32.45 -6.85
N LEU A 87 -10.77 33.67 -6.69
CA LEU A 87 -9.83 34.25 -7.65
C LEU A 87 -8.46 33.59 -7.60
N ALA A 88 -7.94 33.30 -6.40
CA ALA A 88 -6.65 32.64 -6.20
C ALA A 88 -6.63 31.21 -6.74
N HIS A 89 -7.75 30.49 -6.60
CA HIS A 89 -7.90 29.11 -7.07
C HIS A 89 -8.50 28.99 -8.49
N ALA A 90 -8.77 30.10 -9.19
CA ALA A 90 -9.16 30.05 -10.58
C ALA A 90 -8.09 29.34 -11.41
N ASP A 91 -8.48 28.30 -12.16
CA ASP A 91 -7.59 27.45 -12.97
C ASP A 91 -6.46 26.72 -12.20
N LEU A 92 -6.57 26.60 -10.88
CA LEU A 92 -5.61 25.87 -10.05
C LEU A 92 -5.61 24.38 -10.41
N ILE A 93 -4.40 23.83 -10.58
CA ILE A 93 -4.12 22.40 -10.66
C ILE A 93 -3.76 21.90 -9.25
N PRO A 94 -4.66 21.21 -8.53
CA PRO A 94 -4.41 20.78 -7.15
C PRO A 94 -3.36 19.65 -7.05
N ARG A 95 -3.23 18.84 -8.10
CA ARG A 95 -2.31 17.68 -8.15
C ARG A 95 -1.37 17.80 -9.37
N PRO A 96 -0.40 18.73 -9.36
CA PRO A 96 0.43 19.01 -10.53
C PRO A 96 1.35 17.86 -10.93
N ALA A 97 1.68 16.97 -9.97
CA ALA A 97 2.44 15.74 -10.23
C ALA A 97 1.57 14.59 -10.76
N HIS A 98 0.25 14.76 -10.86
CA HIS A 98 -0.64 13.74 -11.43
C HIS A 98 -0.22 13.41 -12.88
N PRO A 99 -0.37 12.15 -13.33
CA PRO A 99 0.00 11.76 -14.69
C PRO A 99 -0.59 12.62 -15.82
N ASP A 100 -1.80 13.14 -15.66
CA ASP A 100 -2.42 14.06 -16.64
C ASP A 100 -1.73 15.43 -16.73
N HIS A 101 -0.94 15.82 -15.73
CA HIS A 101 -0.33 17.15 -15.61
C HIS A 101 1.20 17.13 -15.52
N LEU A 102 1.82 15.96 -15.35
CA LEU A 102 3.27 15.85 -15.12
C LEU A 102 4.10 16.44 -16.27
N GLN A 103 3.61 16.38 -17.51
CA GLN A 103 4.34 16.94 -18.65
C GLN A 103 4.38 18.46 -18.59
N GLN A 104 3.26 19.08 -18.20
CA GLN A 104 3.14 20.53 -18.07
C GLN A 104 3.88 21.06 -16.83
N SER A 105 3.83 20.32 -15.72
CA SER A 105 4.37 20.74 -14.43
C SER A 105 5.84 20.36 -14.27
N CYS A 106 6.18 19.09 -14.48
CA CYS A 106 7.53 18.55 -14.26
C CYS A 106 8.35 18.57 -15.56
N GLY A 107 7.73 18.31 -16.71
CA GLY A 107 8.40 18.08 -17.99
C GLY A 107 9.14 19.28 -18.56
N LYS A 108 8.88 20.51 -18.08
CA LYS A 108 9.65 21.70 -18.43
C LYS A 108 11.12 21.60 -17.99
N CYS A 109 11.36 21.01 -16.82
CA CYS A 109 12.69 20.87 -16.22
C CYS A 109 13.22 19.43 -16.28
N HIS A 110 12.31 18.44 -16.27
CA HIS A 110 12.63 17.01 -16.24
C HIS A 110 12.02 16.24 -17.43
N PRO A 111 12.24 16.68 -18.69
CA PRO A 111 11.60 16.08 -19.86
C PRO A 111 11.99 14.61 -20.06
N ALA A 112 13.24 14.25 -19.77
CA ALA A 112 13.75 12.89 -19.95
C ALA A 112 13.18 11.93 -18.89
N GLU A 113 13.13 12.37 -17.63
CA GLU A 113 12.56 11.59 -16.53
C GLU A 113 11.06 11.39 -16.74
N VAL A 114 10.34 12.43 -17.17
CA VAL A 114 8.92 12.34 -17.53
C VAL A 114 8.69 11.30 -18.63
N ALA A 115 9.43 11.39 -19.75
CA ALA A 115 9.28 10.46 -20.86
C ALA A 115 9.62 9.01 -20.49
N ALA A 116 10.64 8.80 -19.65
CA ALA A 116 11.00 7.47 -19.15
C ALA A 116 9.94 6.90 -18.19
N THR A 117 9.43 7.75 -17.31
CA THR A 117 8.50 7.39 -16.25
C THR A 117 7.14 6.99 -16.80
N THR A 118 6.61 7.73 -17.77
CA THR A 118 5.30 7.42 -18.38
C THR A 118 5.31 6.09 -19.14
N ALA A 119 6.49 5.63 -19.60
CA ALA A 119 6.69 4.32 -20.21
C ALA A 119 7.02 3.20 -19.20
N SER A 120 7.12 3.50 -17.90
CA SER A 120 7.53 2.53 -16.88
C SER A 120 6.39 1.57 -16.50
N ALA A 121 6.75 0.46 -15.84
CA ALA A 121 5.77 -0.52 -15.37
C ALA A 121 4.83 0.06 -14.30
N HIS A 122 5.30 0.97 -13.44
CA HIS A 122 4.47 1.59 -12.40
C HIS A 122 3.43 2.55 -12.99
N PHE A 123 3.69 3.14 -14.17
CA PHE A 123 2.76 4.05 -14.82
C PHE A 123 1.79 3.33 -15.75
N THR A 124 2.28 2.36 -16.53
CA THR A 124 1.45 1.63 -17.49
C THR A 124 0.68 0.45 -16.86
N LEU A 125 1.23 -0.22 -15.85
CA LEU A 125 0.78 -1.53 -15.33
C LEU A 125 0.45 -2.55 -16.42
N GLN A 126 1.13 -2.44 -17.56
CA GLN A 126 0.81 -3.21 -18.77
C GLN A 126 0.83 -4.72 -18.50
N LYS A 127 1.80 -5.20 -17.71
CA LYS A 127 1.98 -6.63 -17.47
C LYS A 127 0.91 -7.18 -16.54
N GLU A 128 0.65 -6.49 -15.44
CA GLU A 128 -0.28 -6.90 -14.39
C GLU A 128 -1.71 -6.92 -14.94
N VAL A 129 -2.11 -5.85 -15.64
CA VAL A 129 -3.43 -5.74 -16.28
C VAL A 129 -3.62 -6.84 -17.32
N ASN A 130 -2.67 -7.01 -18.25
CA ASN A 130 -2.84 -8.00 -19.30
C ASN A 130 -2.80 -9.45 -18.76
N ARG A 131 -2.06 -9.74 -17.68
CA ARG A 131 -2.11 -11.07 -17.05
C ARG A 131 -3.52 -11.44 -16.60
N VAL A 132 -4.23 -10.51 -15.95
CA VAL A 132 -5.62 -10.72 -15.52
C VAL A 132 -6.53 -10.82 -16.74
N ARG A 133 -6.44 -9.88 -17.68
CA ARG A 133 -7.31 -9.87 -18.88
C ARG A 133 -7.16 -11.13 -19.74
N THR A 134 -5.94 -11.64 -19.93
CA THR A 134 -5.66 -12.83 -20.74
C THR A 134 -6.23 -14.12 -20.13
N VAL A 135 -6.36 -14.22 -18.80
CA VAL A 135 -7.03 -15.38 -18.20
C VAL A 135 -8.55 -15.32 -18.30
N PHE A 136 -9.11 -14.14 -18.55
CA PHE A 136 -10.55 -13.92 -18.80
C PHE A 136 -10.91 -13.70 -20.28
N GLY A 137 -10.00 -14.05 -21.21
CA GLY A 137 -10.33 -14.17 -22.64
C GLY A 137 -9.83 -13.04 -23.56
N ALA A 138 -9.06 -12.08 -23.05
CA ALA A 138 -8.47 -11.04 -23.91
C ALA A 138 -7.50 -11.63 -24.94
N GLN A 139 -7.75 -11.31 -26.22
CA GLN A 139 -6.94 -11.75 -27.37
C GLN A 139 -5.78 -10.80 -27.69
N ALA A 140 -5.93 -9.52 -27.32
CA ALA A 140 -4.93 -8.49 -27.57
C ALA A 140 -4.51 -7.80 -26.26
N PRO A 141 -3.19 -7.58 -26.05
CA PRO A 141 -2.72 -6.83 -24.90
C PRO A 141 -2.98 -5.33 -25.08
N LEU A 142 -3.24 -4.63 -23.98
CA LEU A 142 -3.26 -3.17 -23.93
C LEU A 142 -1.84 -2.61 -23.80
N GLY A 143 -1.64 -1.36 -24.21
CA GLY A 143 -0.42 -0.59 -23.99
C GLY A 143 -0.30 -0.07 -22.55
N SER A 144 -1.43 0.31 -21.96
CA SER A 144 -1.53 0.92 -20.63
C SER A 144 -2.86 0.56 -19.96
N LEU A 145 -2.91 0.61 -18.62
CA LEU A 145 -4.15 0.44 -17.86
C LEU A 145 -5.22 1.47 -18.22
N THR A 146 -4.82 2.66 -18.69
CA THR A 146 -5.76 3.71 -19.10
C THR A 146 -6.60 3.32 -20.31
N GLU A 147 -6.18 2.29 -21.05
CA GLU A 147 -6.89 1.72 -22.20
C GLU A 147 -7.87 0.61 -21.80
N ILE A 148 -7.99 0.26 -20.49
CA ILE A 148 -8.98 -0.74 -20.07
C ILE A 148 -10.38 -0.23 -20.41
N PRO A 149 -11.15 -0.94 -21.25
CA PRO A 149 -12.46 -0.49 -21.71
C PRO A 149 -13.42 -0.23 -20.55
N LEU A 150 -14.19 0.84 -20.66
CA LEU A 150 -15.37 1.05 -19.85
C LEU A 150 -16.56 0.43 -20.60
N HIS A 151 -17.26 -0.48 -19.95
CA HIS A 151 -18.41 -1.18 -20.52
C HIS A 151 -19.72 -0.61 -19.96
N GLU A 152 -20.66 -0.23 -20.84
CA GLU A 152 -22.01 0.20 -20.42
C GLU A 152 -22.82 -0.96 -19.83
N SER A 153 -22.62 -2.16 -20.39
CA SER A 153 -23.18 -3.41 -19.88
C SER A 153 -22.12 -4.51 -19.87
N ILE A 154 -22.18 -5.39 -18.86
CA ILE A 154 -21.23 -6.49 -18.68
C ILE A 154 -21.88 -7.75 -19.24
N ILE A 155 -21.39 -8.23 -20.38
CA ILE A 155 -21.96 -9.40 -21.08
C ILE A 155 -20.98 -10.56 -21.23
N SER A 156 -19.69 -10.33 -20.96
CA SER A 156 -18.64 -11.35 -21.03
C SER A 156 -17.77 -11.42 -19.77
N PRO A 157 -17.05 -12.55 -19.54
CA PRO A 157 -16.05 -12.65 -18.47
C PRO A 157 -14.95 -11.57 -18.54
N LEU A 158 -14.56 -11.15 -19.75
CA LEU A 158 -13.57 -10.10 -19.94
C LEU A 158 -14.11 -8.74 -19.49
N ASP A 159 -15.36 -8.43 -19.81
CA ASP A 159 -16.00 -7.17 -19.39
C ASP A 159 -16.05 -7.08 -17.86
N LEU A 160 -16.36 -8.21 -17.21
CA LEU A 160 -16.41 -8.31 -15.76
C LEU A 160 -15.01 -8.12 -15.14
N ALA A 161 -13.98 -8.70 -15.75
CA ALA A 161 -12.59 -8.51 -15.32
C ALA A 161 -12.09 -7.08 -15.54
N ASP A 162 -12.47 -6.44 -16.65
CA ASP A 162 -12.17 -5.03 -16.93
C ASP A 162 -12.84 -4.10 -15.89
N ASP A 163 -14.10 -4.36 -15.52
CA ASP A 163 -14.79 -3.62 -14.46
C ASP A 163 -14.12 -3.81 -13.08
N LEU A 164 -13.75 -5.04 -12.73
CA LEU A 164 -12.99 -5.36 -11.52
C LEU A 164 -11.68 -4.57 -11.44
N LEU A 165 -10.90 -4.57 -12.53
CA LEU A 165 -9.62 -3.89 -12.61
C LEU A 165 -9.80 -2.40 -12.34
N ARG A 166 -10.74 -1.77 -13.05
CA ARG A 166 -11.02 -0.32 -12.99
C ARG A 166 -11.53 0.11 -11.61
N ARG A 167 -12.34 -0.71 -10.93
CA ARG A 167 -13.02 -0.29 -9.69
C ARG A 167 -12.34 -0.71 -8.40
N ARG A 168 -11.71 -1.90 -8.37
CA ARG A 168 -11.16 -2.47 -7.13
C ARG A 168 -9.65 -2.64 -7.15
N CYS A 169 -9.08 -3.15 -8.24
CA CYS A 169 -7.65 -3.50 -8.27
C CYS A 169 -6.74 -2.27 -8.40
N LEU A 170 -7.12 -1.29 -9.21
CA LEU A 170 -6.26 -0.14 -9.56
C LEU A 170 -6.20 0.96 -8.49
N ARG A 171 -6.72 0.74 -7.28
CA ARG A 171 -6.69 1.72 -6.18
C ARG A 171 -5.27 2.09 -5.73
N CYS A 172 -4.33 1.16 -5.88
CA CYS A 172 -2.92 1.37 -5.55
C CYS A 172 -2.12 2.09 -6.65
N HIS A 173 -2.70 2.36 -7.81
CA HIS A 173 -1.97 2.96 -8.91
C HIS A 173 -1.63 4.45 -8.66
N VAL A 174 -0.63 4.97 -9.36
CA VAL A 174 -0.11 6.34 -9.18
C VAL A 174 -1.05 7.45 -9.69
N TYR A 175 -2.13 7.10 -10.39
CA TYR A 175 -3.22 8.04 -10.72
C TYR A 175 -4.12 8.29 -9.50
N SER A 176 -4.16 7.34 -8.57
CA SER A 176 -4.96 7.41 -7.35
C SER A 176 -4.13 7.93 -6.19
N SER A 177 -4.73 8.79 -5.37
CA SER A 177 -4.17 9.25 -4.08
C SER A 177 -4.21 8.18 -2.99
N GLY A 178 -4.54 6.94 -3.36
CA GLY A 178 -4.67 5.82 -2.44
C GLY A 178 -6.04 5.75 -1.80
N ASP A 179 -6.17 4.78 -0.90
CA ASP A 179 -7.39 4.55 -0.15
C ASP A 179 -7.43 5.41 1.13
N GLY A 180 -8.59 5.52 1.77
CA GLY A 180 -8.81 6.39 2.94
C GLY A 180 -8.15 5.94 4.25
N TYR A 181 -7.19 5.00 4.22
CA TYR A 181 -6.47 4.57 5.42
C TYR A 181 -5.23 5.44 5.69
N PRO A 182 -4.84 5.61 6.96
CA PRO A 182 -3.74 6.51 7.35
C PRO A 182 -2.43 6.29 6.58
N GLU A 183 -2.08 5.04 6.30
CA GLU A 183 -0.82 4.69 5.64
C GLU A 183 -1.02 4.21 4.19
N THR A 184 -2.15 4.54 3.57
CA THR A 184 -2.38 4.31 2.13
C THR A 184 -2.55 5.59 1.33
N VAL A 185 -2.95 6.70 1.98
CA VAL A 185 -3.05 8.01 1.34
C VAL A 185 -1.67 8.54 0.96
N ARG A 186 -1.56 9.07 -0.25
CA ARG A 186 -0.30 9.55 -0.84
C ARG A 186 -0.55 10.55 -1.98
N GLY A 187 0.52 11.16 -2.49
CA GLY A 187 0.49 11.95 -3.71
C GLY A 187 0.23 11.10 -4.96
N THR A 188 0.12 11.76 -6.12
CA THR A 188 -0.06 11.11 -7.43
C THR A 188 1.16 11.33 -8.32
N GLY A 189 1.36 10.44 -9.30
CA GLY A 189 2.51 10.43 -10.21
C GLY A 189 3.83 10.57 -9.46
N CYS A 190 4.63 11.59 -9.79
CA CYS A 190 5.94 11.82 -9.15
C CYS A 190 5.80 12.02 -7.63
N ALA A 191 4.74 12.67 -7.17
CA ALA A 191 4.52 12.96 -5.75
C ALA A 191 4.15 11.71 -4.94
N ALA A 192 3.72 10.62 -5.57
CA ALA A 192 3.42 9.36 -4.88
C ALA A 192 4.67 8.81 -4.15
N CYS A 193 5.83 8.96 -4.78
CA CYS A 193 7.12 8.52 -4.23
C CYS A 193 7.89 9.68 -3.59
N HIS A 194 7.89 10.85 -4.22
CA HIS A 194 8.83 11.93 -3.86
C HIS A 194 8.29 12.94 -2.86
N LEU A 195 7.00 12.96 -2.52
CA LEU A 195 6.47 13.77 -1.41
C LEU A 195 6.14 12.88 -0.23
N THR A 196 6.50 13.31 0.97
CA THR A 196 6.33 12.49 2.18
C THR A 196 4.92 12.60 2.73
N PHE A 197 4.26 11.45 2.91
CA PHE A 197 2.95 11.33 3.54
C PHE A 197 3.05 10.50 4.82
N ALA A 198 2.22 10.84 5.80
CA ALA A 198 2.04 10.05 7.01
C ALA A 198 0.66 10.36 7.59
N ASN A 199 0.02 9.37 8.21
CA ASN A 199 -1.28 9.55 8.88
C ASN A 199 -2.34 10.25 8.01
N GLY A 200 -2.42 9.89 6.72
CA GLY A 200 -3.42 10.43 5.81
C GLY A 200 -3.10 11.80 5.22
N LYS A 201 -1.93 12.39 5.50
CA LYS A 201 -1.61 13.78 5.13
C LYS A 201 -0.20 13.92 4.57
N MET A 202 -0.02 14.89 3.68
CA MET A 202 1.30 15.36 3.28
C MET A 202 1.96 16.03 4.47
N THR A 203 3.18 15.61 4.79
CA THR A 203 3.95 16.14 5.94
C THR A 203 4.98 17.19 5.51
N SER A 204 5.36 17.18 4.24
CA SER A 204 6.32 18.11 3.68
C SER A 204 6.07 18.30 2.18
N HIS A 205 6.28 19.52 1.70
CA HIS A 205 6.27 19.85 0.27
C HIS A 205 7.67 19.71 -0.36
N ASN A 206 8.62 19.10 0.37
CA ASN A 206 9.97 18.83 -0.12
C ASN A 206 9.99 17.55 -0.97
N PHE A 207 10.38 17.69 -2.24
CA PHE A 207 10.61 16.52 -3.08
C PHE A 207 11.89 15.81 -2.70
N VAL A 208 11.77 14.62 -2.11
CA VAL A 208 12.90 13.82 -1.63
C VAL A 208 13.52 13.04 -2.78
N LYS A 209 14.85 13.12 -2.93
CA LYS A 209 15.58 12.34 -3.95
C LYS A 209 15.54 10.84 -3.65
N SER A 210 15.62 10.47 -2.38
CA SER A 210 15.66 9.09 -1.91
C SER A 210 14.46 8.84 -1.01
N PRO A 211 13.38 8.24 -1.52
CA PRO A 211 12.17 8.01 -0.74
C PRO A 211 12.43 6.98 0.37
N PRO A 212 11.88 7.18 1.58
CA PRO A 212 11.85 6.15 2.59
C PRO A 212 10.86 5.04 2.21
N ASP A 213 11.05 3.85 2.78
CA ASP A 213 10.22 2.67 2.49
C ASP A 213 8.73 2.88 2.80
N SER A 214 8.38 3.80 3.71
CA SER A 214 6.99 4.17 3.99
C SER A 214 6.25 4.61 2.71
N GLN A 215 6.93 5.31 1.80
CA GLN A 215 6.33 5.74 0.52
C GLN A 215 6.00 4.55 -0.38
N CYS A 216 6.86 3.52 -0.40
CA CYS A 216 6.60 2.28 -1.14
C CYS A 216 5.42 1.53 -0.53
N LEU A 217 5.37 1.47 0.80
CA LEU A 217 4.35 0.75 1.56
C LEU A 217 2.94 1.37 1.44
N HIS A 218 2.78 2.61 0.97
CA HIS A 218 1.46 3.14 0.66
C HIS A 218 0.74 2.39 -0.48
N CYS A 219 1.48 1.66 -1.32
CA CYS A 219 0.93 0.78 -2.36
C CYS A 219 1.24 -0.69 -2.09
N HIS A 220 2.44 -0.98 -1.58
CA HIS A 220 2.97 -2.32 -1.32
C HIS A 220 2.59 -2.81 0.08
N TYR A 221 1.30 -2.69 0.45
CA TYR A 221 0.73 -3.15 1.72
C TYR A 221 -0.17 -4.37 1.53
N GLY A 222 -0.70 -4.94 2.63
CA GLY A 222 -1.46 -6.20 2.58
C GLY A 222 -0.57 -7.35 2.12
N ASN A 223 -1.14 -8.36 1.45
CA ASN A 223 -0.35 -9.47 0.89
C ASN A 223 0.25 -9.13 -0.49
N PHE A 224 0.84 -7.94 -0.64
CA PHE A 224 1.64 -7.54 -1.79
C PHE A 224 3.14 -7.55 -1.45
N VAL A 225 3.97 -7.85 -2.45
CA VAL A 225 5.44 -7.86 -2.31
C VAL A 225 5.91 -6.50 -1.79
N GLY A 226 6.74 -6.48 -0.77
CA GLY A 226 7.21 -5.29 -0.05
C GLY A 226 6.66 -5.21 1.38
N SER A 227 5.42 -5.64 1.60
CA SER A 227 4.85 -5.80 2.94
C SER A 227 5.54 -6.95 3.69
N ASP A 228 5.84 -8.02 2.96
CA ASP A 228 6.58 -9.19 3.44
C ASP A 228 8.04 -8.89 3.81
N TYR A 229 8.66 -7.90 3.16
CA TYR A 229 9.98 -7.38 3.52
C TYR A 229 10.04 -6.94 4.99
N TYR A 230 8.94 -6.39 5.48
CA TYR A 230 8.74 -5.96 6.86
C TYR A 230 8.11 -7.02 7.77
N GLY A 231 7.98 -8.27 7.30
CA GLY A 231 7.44 -9.35 8.11
C GLY A 231 5.91 -9.33 8.21
N ARG A 232 5.18 -8.65 7.33
CA ARG A 232 3.73 -8.44 7.50
C ARG A 232 2.93 -9.40 6.62
N PHE A 233 2.05 -10.17 7.24
CA PHE A 233 1.04 -10.98 6.56
C PHE A 233 -0.35 -10.54 6.99
N GLU A 234 -1.19 -10.10 6.05
CA GLU A 234 -2.52 -9.58 6.32
C GLU A 234 -3.43 -10.64 6.95
N HIS A 235 -4.17 -10.28 8.00
CA HIS A 235 -5.17 -11.16 8.60
C HIS A 235 -6.31 -11.47 7.63
N ASP A 236 -7.05 -12.54 7.89
CA ASP A 236 -8.33 -12.79 7.24
C ASP A 236 -9.32 -11.64 7.47
N PHE A 237 -10.27 -11.47 6.56
CA PHE A 237 -11.25 -10.37 6.62
C PHE A 237 -12.30 -10.58 7.71
N ASN A 238 -12.62 -11.83 8.02
CA ASN A 238 -13.58 -12.14 9.07
C ASN A 238 -13.00 -11.74 10.43
N LEU A 239 -13.77 -10.95 11.19
CA LEU A 239 -13.40 -10.49 12.54
C LEU A 239 -12.88 -11.61 13.44
N GLU A 240 -13.47 -12.81 13.38
CA GLU A 240 -13.11 -13.94 14.25
C GLU A 240 -11.66 -14.45 14.08
N TYR A 241 -11.00 -14.07 12.98
CA TYR A 241 -9.63 -14.46 12.66
C TYR A 241 -8.63 -13.30 12.77
N ARG A 242 -9.04 -12.14 13.31
CA ARG A 242 -8.21 -10.93 13.44
C ARG A 242 -7.67 -10.74 14.87
N THR A 243 -7.06 -11.77 15.44
CA THR A 243 -6.50 -11.74 16.82
C THR A 243 -5.08 -11.13 16.87
N PRO A 244 -4.65 -10.51 17.98
CA PRO A 244 -5.37 -10.32 19.25
C PRO A 244 -6.45 -9.24 19.16
N TYR A 245 -7.60 -9.48 19.79
CA TYR A 245 -8.63 -8.47 19.95
C TYR A 245 -8.16 -7.38 20.92
N ARG A 246 -8.29 -6.13 20.52
CA ARG A 246 -7.91 -5.00 21.36
C ARG A 246 -9.09 -4.60 22.25
N THR A 247 -8.86 -4.60 23.57
CA THR A 247 -9.89 -4.29 24.58
C THR A 247 -10.24 -2.81 24.65
N ASP A 248 -9.41 -1.94 24.08
CA ASP A 248 -9.62 -0.49 24.01
C ASP A 248 -10.56 -0.08 22.85
N GLY A 249 -11.05 -1.04 22.06
CA GLY A 249 -11.91 -0.80 20.89
C GLY A 249 -11.20 -0.09 19.74
N ARG A 250 -9.89 0.17 19.83
CA ARG A 250 -9.12 0.85 18.78
C ARG A 250 -8.64 -0.18 17.77
N GLU A 251 -9.32 -0.31 16.65
CA GLU A 251 -8.78 -1.01 15.48
C GLU A 251 -7.71 -0.13 14.81
N THR A 252 -6.43 -0.46 15.00
CA THR A 252 -5.35 0.18 14.22
C THR A 252 -5.15 -0.59 12.92
N ARG A 253 -5.88 -0.19 11.87
CA ARG A 253 -5.78 -0.72 10.51
C ARG A 253 -5.15 0.31 9.56
N PRO A 254 -3.86 0.69 9.75
CA PRO A 254 -3.23 1.74 8.95
C PRO A 254 -3.20 1.44 7.45
N TYR A 255 -3.24 0.15 7.09
CA TYR A 255 -3.26 -0.36 5.72
C TYR A 255 -4.59 -1.06 5.35
N GLY A 256 -5.65 -0.82 6.12
CA GLY A 256 -6.99 -1.35 5.88
C GLY A 256 -7.35 -2.65 6.58
N VAL A 257 -6.38 -3.53 6.83
CA VAL A 257 -6.56 -4.74 7.64
C VAL A 257 -5.38 -4.90 8.60
N GLU A 258 -5.62 -5.50 9.76
CA GLU A 258 -4.55 -5.94 10.65
C GLU A 258 -3.65 -6.99 9.98
N PHE A 259 -2.46 -7.22 10.54
CA PHE A 259 -1.51 -8.18 10.02
C PHE A 259 -0.82 -8.95 11.15
N HIS A 260 -0.47 -10.21 10.84
CA HIS A 260 0.47 -11.00 11.61
C HIS A 260 1.87 -10.43 11.41
N GLN A 261 2.57 -10.18 12.51
CA GLN A 261 3.99 -9.82 12.48
C GLN A 261 4.82 -11.10 12.49
N LEU A 262 5.21 -11.55 11.30
CA LEU A 262 6.11 -12.65 11.05
C LEU A 262 7.57 -12.15 10.99
N ALA A 263 8.50 -13.07 10.69
CA ALA A 263 9.91 -12.76 10.56
C ALA A 263 10.15 -11.83 9.34
N PRO A 264 10.75 -10.64 9.52
CA PRO A 264 11.09 -9.76 8.41
C PRO A 264 12.31 -10.28 7.63
N ASP A 265 12.54 -9.73 6.44
CA ASP A 265 13.69 -10.07 5.61
C ASP A 265 15.03 -9.75 6.30
N ILE A 266 16.05 -10.59 6.10
CA ILE A 266 17.36 -10.38 6.70
C ILE A 266 18.03 -9.08 6.19
N HIS A 267 17.78 -8.65 4.96
CA HIS A 267 18.30 -7.40 4.43
C HIS A 267 17.67 -6.21 5.15
N GLN A 268 16.35 -6.27 5.40
CA GLN A 268 15.62 -5.29 6.19
C GLN A 268 16.20 -5.20 7.61
N GLN A 269 16.39 -6.34 8.27
CA GLN A 269 16.97 -6.42 9.61
C GLN A 269 18.39 -5.85 9.68
N LYS A 270 19.15 -5.93 8.57
CA LYS A 270 20.49 -5.34 8.47
C LYS A 270 20.47 -3.84 8.18
N GLY A 271 19.31 -3.27 7.86
CA GLY A 271 19.10 -1.84 7.65
C GLY A 271 19.07 -1.42 6.18
N MET A 272 18.91 -2.37 5.25
CA MET A 272 18.68 -2.04 3.84
C MET A 272 17.25 -1.56 3.63
N ALA A 273 17.11 -0.47 2.89
CA ALA A 273 15.84 0.07 2.41
C ALA A 273 15.43 -0.61 1.09
N CYS A 274 14.17 -0.47 0.69
CA CYS A 274 13.69 -0.90 -0.63
C CYS A 274 14.59 -0.37 -1.74
N ILE A 275 14.97 0.91 -1.66
CA ILE A 275 15.81 1.57 -2.65
C ILE A 275 17.26 1.08 -2.68
N ASP A 276 17.72 0.27 -1.71
CA ASP A 276 19.04 -0.33 -1.75
C ASP A 276 19.16 -1.40 -2.83
N CYS A 277 18.05 -2.10 -3.14
CA CYS A 277 17.92 -3.02 -4.26
C CYS A 277 17.21 -2.37 -5.47
N HIS A 278 16.22 -1.52 -5.21
CA HIS A 278 15.43 -0.82 -6.20
C HIS A 278 15.99 0.59 -6.47
N SER A 279 17.00 0.66 -7.34
CA SER A 279 17.77 1.87 -7.62
C SER A 279 17.01 3.03 -8.28
N GLY A 280 15.81 2.77 -8.81
CA GLY A 280 14.96 3.77 -9.46
C GLY A 280 14.85 3.60 -10.97
N THR A 281 15.89 3.11 -11.67
CA THR A 281 15.83 2.86 -13.13
C THR A 281 14.72 1.88 -13.49
N GLU A 282 14.55 0.84 -12.68
CA GLU A 282 13.50 -0.17 -12.84
C GLU A 282 12.11 0.33 -12.42
N LEU A 283 12.03 1.38 -11.59
CA LEU A 283 10.76 1.95 -11.12
C LEU A 283 10.24 3.04 -12.06
N MET A 284 11.12 3.97 -12.44
CA MET A 284 10.82 5.22 -13.16
C MET A 284 11.27 5.17 -14.63
N GLY A 285 11.77 4.03 -15.09
CA GLY A 285 12.36 3.92 -16.42
C GLY A 285 13.75 4.55 -16.51
N LYS A 286 14.47 4.23 -17.59
CA LYS A 286 15.82 4.74 -17.83
C LYS A 286 15.77 6.08 -18.55
N HIS A 287 16.45 7.09 -18.01
CA HIS A 287 16.65 8.39 -18.65
C HIS A 287 18.13 8.56 -19.06
N GLY A 288 18.39 9.21 -20.20
CA GLY A 288 19.73 9.42 -20.78
C GLY A 288 20.15 8.41 -21.88
N GLY A 289 20.78 8.91 -22.94
CA GLY A 289 21.02 8.23 -24.24
C GLY A 289 21.99 7.03 -24.29
N GLY A 290 22.29 6.38 -23.15
CA GLY A 290 23.15 5.20 -23.09
C GLY A 290 22.34 3.89 -23.20
N ALA A 291 22.07 3.44 -24.42
CA ALA A 291 21.27 2.24 -24.69
C ALA A 291 21.96 0.92 -24.29
N LYS A 292 21.88 0.56 -23.01
CA LYS A 292 21.87 -0.84 -22.55
C LYS A 292 20.79 -0.98 -21.49
N LYS A 293 19.83 -1.91 -21.68
CA LYS A 293 18.87 -2.30 -20.66
C LYS A 293 19.68 -2.80 -19.45
N GLU A 294 19.60 -2.10 -18.31
CA GLU A 294 20.17 -2.64 -17.08
C GLU A 294 19.43 -3.92 -16.73
N LYS A 295 20.19 -4.97 -16.42
CA LYS A 295 19.59 -6.24 -16.00
C LYS A 295 18.97 -6.04 -14.61
N PRO A 296 17.77 -6.59 -14.36
CA PRO A 296 17.19 -6.59 -13.03
C PRO A 296 18.20 -7.06 -11.98
N VAL A 297 18.19 -6.46 -10.79
CA VAL A 297 19.03 -6.94 -9.70
C VAL A 297 18.57 -8.35 -9.32
N THR A 298 19.52 -9.24 -9.09
CA THR A 298 19.27 -10.63 -8.68
C THR A 298 20.10 -10.93 -7.44
N CYS A 299 19.80 -12.04 -6.77
CA CYS A 299 20.61 -12.53 -5.65
C CYS A 299 22.10 -12.63 -6.03
N LEU A 300 22.38 -13.13 -7.25
CA LEU A 300 23.73 -13.32 -7.76
C LEU A 300 24.42 -12.01 -8.18
N SER A 301 23.68 -10.92 -8.39
CA SER A 301 24.27 -9.61 -8.66
C SER A 301 25.22 -9.19 -7.53
N CYS A 302 24.84 -9.44 -6.26
CA CYS A 302 25.64 -9.12 -5.09
C CYS A 302 26.38 -10.35 -4.54
N HIS A 303 25.66 -11.44 -4.29
CA HIS A 303 26.23 -12.63 -3.64
C HIS A 303 27.13 -13.44 -4.58
N GLY A 304 26.91 -13.37 -5.89
CA GLY A 304 27.74 -14.03 -6.90
C GLY A 304 28.87 -13.15 -7.46
N TRP A 305 29.01 -11.90 -6.99
CA TRP A 305 30.01 -10.96 -7.50
C TRP A 305 31.43 -11.44 -7.21
N ARG A 306 32.33 -11.21 -8.18
CA ARG A 306 33.76 -11.55 -8.09
C ARG A 306 34.60 -10.37 -8.55
N LYS A 307 35.83 -10.28 -8.02
CA LYS A 307 36.81 -9.25 -8.40
C LYS A 307 36.97 -9.22 -9.93
N GLY A 308 36.88 -8.02 -10.51
CA GLY A 308 36.96 -7.79 -11.96
C GLY A 308 35.59 -7.66 -12.65
N LEU A 309 34.48 -8.04 -11.99
CA LEU A 309 33.15 -7.75 -12.50
C LEU A 309 32.73 -6.30 -12.17
N PRO A 310 31.92 -5.65 -13.03
CA PRO A 310 31.37 -4.33 -12.74
C PRO A 310 30.52 -4.38 -11.46
N LEU A 311 30.50 -3.26 -10.74
CA LEU A 311 29.63 -3.10 -9.58
C LEU A 311 28.17 -3.10 -10.05
N PRO A 312 27.28 -3.87 -9.42
CA PRO A 312 25.92 -4.03 -9.94
C PRO A 312 25.02 -2.83 -9.60
N LEU A 313 25.35 -2.06 -8.56
CA LEU A 313 24.62 -0.86 -8.14
C LEU A 313 25.59 0.23 -7.67
N SER A 314 25.15 1.48 -7.74
CA SER A 314 25.95 2.68 -7.39
C SER A 314 26.32 2.79 -5.91
N ASN A 315 25.62 2.09 -5.03
CA ASN A 315 25.86 2.08 -3.59
C ASN A 315 26.73 0.91 -3.12
N LEU A 316 27.35 0.19 -4.05
CA LEU A 316 28.27 -0.92 -3.77
C LEU A 316 29.71 -0.52 -4.10
N GLN A 317 30.66 -1.08 -3.35
CA GLN A 317 32.09 -0.89 -3.55
C GLN A 317 32.83 -2.22 -3.36
N ALA A 318 34.01 -2.34 -3.98
CA ALA A 318 34.89 -3.48 -3.78
C ALA A 318 35.98 -3.14 -2.77
N GLU A 319 36.02 -3.84 -1.65
CA GLU A 319 37.03 -3.67 -0.59
C GLU A 319 37.66 -5.01 -0.23
N ALA A 320 38.99 -5.11 -0.24
CA ALA A 320 39.73 -6.33 0.11
C ALA A 320 39.21 -7.60 -0.61
N GLY A 321 38.80 -7.47 -1.88
CA GLY A 321 38.27 -8.57 -2.69
C GLY A 321 36.82 -8.98 -2.37
N ARG A 322 36.13 -8.24 -1.50
CA ARG A 322 34.72 -8.45 -1.16
C ARG A 322 33.87 -7.27 -1.62
N LEU A 323 32.59 -7.54 -1.84
CA LEU A 323 31.60 -6.51 -2.11
C LEU A 323 31.07 -5.95 -0.78
N VAL A 324 30.99 -4.63 -0.71
CA VAL A 324 30.46 -3.88 0.44
C VAL A 324 29.34 -2.97 -0.06
N LEU A 325 28.20 -2.98 0.62
CA LEU A 325 27.07 -2.10 0.38
C LEU A 325 27.06 -0.95 1.39
N PHE A 326 26.77 0.25 0.92
CA PHE A 326 26.44 1.40 1.76
C PHE A 326 24.95 1.67 1.61
N THR A 327 24.19 1.61 2.70
CA THR A 327 22.74 1.84 2.64
C THR A 327 22.45 3.27 2.21
N ARG A 328 21.48 3.47 1.31
CA ARG A 328 21.18 4.78 0.72
C ARG A 328 20.58 5.76 1.71
N LEU A 329 19.82 5.28 2.70
CA LEU A 329 19.15 6.14 3.68
C LEU A 329 20.02 6.48 4.89
N SER A 330 20.86 5.54 5.36
CA SER A 330 21.64 5.71 6.61
C SER A 330 23.16 5.70 6.42
N GLY A 331 23.67 5.38 5.23
CA GLY A 331 25.11 5.27 4.96
C GLY A 331 25.79 4.08 5.66
N LYS A 332 25.01 3.17 6.25
CA LYS A 332 25.53 2.02 6.98
C LYS A 332 26.29 1.10 6.04
N LYS A 333 27.52 0.77 6.42
CA LYS A 333 28.39 -0.17 5.72
C LYS A 333 27.99 -1.61 6.04
N LEU A 334 27.73 -2.41 5.01
CA LEU A 334 27.35 -3.83 5.11
C LEU A 334 28.26 -4.66 4.21
N ILE A 335 28.88 -5.70 4.79
CA ILE A 335 29.69 -6.65 4.01
C ILE A 335 28.75 -7.66 3.36
N VAL A 336 28.84 -7.81 2.04
CA VAL A 336 28.03 -8.80 1.30
C VAL A 336 28.59 -10.21 1.55
N PRO A 337 27.78 -11.16 2.06
CA PRO A 337 28.21 -12.53 2.25
C PRO A 337 28.29 -13.27 0.91
N GLN A 338 29.22 -14.21 0.81
CA GLN A 338 29.38 -15.09 -0.36
C GLN A 338 28.69 -16.44 -0.10
N PRO A 339 28.11 -17.08 -1.12
CA PRO A 339 27.41 -18.35 -1.01
C PRO A 339 28.42 -19.51 -0.92
N VAL A 340 28.95 -19.76 0.29
CA VAL A 340 30.02 -20.76 0.50
C VAL A 340 29.52 -22.18 0.78
N HIS A 341 28.24 -22.36 1.15
CA HIS A 341 27.70 -23.69 1.44
C HIS A 341 27.67 -24.58 0.18
N PRO A 342 28.05 -25.87 0.24
CA PRO A 342 28.11 -26.76 -0.94
C PRO A 342 26.79 -26.87 -1.71
N ALA A 343 25.65 -26.71 -1.03
CA ALA A 343 24.32 -26.70 -1.65
C ALA A 343 24.19 -25.67 -2.79
N HIS A 344 24.86 -24.52 -2.70
CA HIS A 344 24.80 -23.52 -3.78
C HIS A 344 25.37 -24.07 -5.09
N LYS A 345 26.45 -24.87 -5.04
CA LYS A 345 27.00 -25.54 -6.22
C LYS A 345 26.12 -26.69 -6.68
N GLN A 346 25.58 -27.47 -5.74
CA GLN A 346 24.73 -28.62 -6.05
C GLN A 346 23.42 -28.21 -6.76
N TYR A 347 22.87 -27.04 -6.43
CA TYR A 347 21.55 -26.59 -6.89
C TYR A 347 21.56 -25.32 -7.77
N GLU A 348 22.74 -24.79 -8.14
CA GLU A 348 22.93 -23.50 -8.87
C GLU A 348 22.00 -23.32 -10.09
N LYS A 349 21.66 -24.41 -10.78
CA LYS A 349 20.85 -24.43 -12.00
C LYS A 349 19.55 -25.23 -11.86
N LYS A 350 19.21 -25.62 -10.64
CA LYS A 350 18.04 -26.46 -10.34
C LYS A 350 17.02 -25.73 -9.48
N VAL A 351 17.47 -24.81 -8.62
CA VAL A 351 16.63 -24.22 -7.58
C VAL A 351 16.92 -22.73 -7.46
N HIS A 352 15.88 -21.90 -7.56
CA HIS A 352 15.99 -20.48 -7.28
C HIS A 352 16.28 -20.24 -5.79
N CYS A 353 17.13 -19.27 -5.46
CA CYS A 353 17.61 -19.03 -4.08
C CYS A 353 16.47 -18.94 -3.05
N THR A 354 15.35 -18.32 -3.42
CA THR A 354 14.21 -18.11 -2.53
C THR A 354 13.54 -19.41 -2.08
N VAL A 355 13.62 -20.52 -2.83
CA VAL A 355 13.04 -21.81 -2.41
C VAL A 355 13.65 -22.26 -1.07
N CYS A 356 14.98 -22.12 -0.93
CA CYS A 356 15.70 -22.45 0.29
C CYS A 356 15.63 -21.32 1.33
N HIS A 357 15.69 -20.06 0.88
CA HIS A 357 15.94 -18.92 1.76
C HIS A 357 14.70 -18.18 2.26
N SER A 358 13.54 -18.31 1.62
CA SER A 358 12.31 -17.65 2.09
C SER A 358 11.85 -18.27 3.40
N GLN A 359 11.64 -17.46 4.43
CA GLN A 359 11.19 -17.97 5.73
C GLN A 359 9.72 -18.39 5.68
N TRP A 360 8.90 -17.62 4.96
CA TRP A 360 7.46 -17.81 4.77
C TRP A 360 7.05 -17.10 3.47
N THR A 361 5.82 -17.30 3.00
CA THR A 361 5.35 -16.80 1.70
C THR A 361 3.88 -16.39 1.75
N PHE A 362 3.41 -15.49 0.89
CA PHE A 362 1.97 -15.31 0.73
C PHE A 362 1.33 -16.51 0.03
N ASN A 363 0.31 -17.12 0.64
CA ASN A 363 -0.52 -18.14 0.03
C ASN A 363 -2.00 -17.81 0.26
N ASP A 364 -2.54 -16.94 -0.60
CA ASP A 364 -3.94 -16.51 -0.62
C ASP A 364 -4.72 -17.40 -1.61
N GLN A 365 -5.20 -18.57 -1.19
CA GLN A 365 -5.89 -19.53 -2.05
C GLN A 365 -7.32 -19.08 -2.32
N SER A 366 -7.75 -19.18 -3.59
CA SER A 366 -9.04 -18.77 -4.13
C SER A 366 -9.50 -17.40 -3.64
N THR A 367 -9.25 -16.37 -4.45
CA THR A 367 -9.80 -15.04 -4.21
C THR A 367 -11.18 -14.94 -4.86
N HIS A 368 -12.23 -14.92 -4.05
CA HIS A 368 -13.61 -14.77 -4.50
C HIS A 368 -13.96 -13.28 -4.58
N LEU A 369 -14.48 -12.86 -5.72
CA LEU A 369 -14.82 -11.47 -6.02
C LEU A 369 -16.26 -11.40 -6.53
N LEU A 370 -17.09 -10.68 -5.81
CA LEU A 370 -18.51 -10.51 -6.12
C LEU A 370 -18.80 -9.08 -6.52
N ARG A 371 -19.25 -8.87 -7.75
CA ARG A 371 -19.87 -7.62 -8.17
C ARG A 371 -21.36 -7.64 -7.82
N THR A 372 -21.86 -6.63 -7.12
CA THR A 372 -23.28 -6.53 -6.80
C THR A 372 -23.77 -5.09 -6.82
N ASP A 373 -24.96 -4.88 -7.37
CA ASP A 373 -25.67 -3.60 -7.35
C ASP A 373 -26.57 -3.48 -6.11
N ASN A 374 -26.73 -4.56 -5.34
CA ASN A 374 -27.60 -4.65 -4.16
C ASN A 374 -26.94 -5.53 -3.08
N PRO A 375 -25.97 -5.00 -2.31
CA PRO A 375 -25.30 -5.76 -1.25
C PRO A 375 -26.25 -6.07 -0.10
N GLU A 376 -26.38 -7.35 0.28
CA GLU A 376 -27.15 -7.75 1.46
C GLU A 376 -26.40 -7.46 2.76
N HIS A 377 -26.43 -6.21 3.24
CA HIS A 377 -25.61 -5.75 4.37
C HIS A 377 -25.56 -6.69 5.60
N PRO A 378 -26.68 -7.28 6.10
CA PRO A 378 -26.61 -8.19 7.24
C PRO A 378 -25.75 -9.44 7.00
N ALA A 379 -25.73 -9.96 5.76
CA ALA A 379 -24.92 -11.11 5.39
C ALA A 379 -23.41 -10.82 5.42
N TRP A 380 -23.03 -9.54 5.29
CA TRP A 380 -21.64 -9.08 5.28
C TRP A 380 -21.17 -8.53 6.63
N SER A 381 -22.00 -8.58 7.68
CA SER A 381 -21.68 -8.05 9.02
C SER A 381 -20.39 -8.62 9.64
N ARG A 382 -20.02 -9.87 9.31
CA ARG A 382 -18.74 -10.47 9.74
C ARG A 382 -17.56 -10.20 8.81
N LEU A 383 -17.83 -9.68 7.61
CA LEU A 383 -16.87 -9.40 6.53
C LEU A 383 -16.88 -7.91 6.13
N LEU A 384 -17.23 -7.03 7.08
CA LEU A 384 -17.25 -5.58 6.85
C LEU A 384 -15.88 -5.06 6.43
N VAL A 385 -14.81 -5.64 6.95
CA VAL A 385 -13.45 -5.37 6.49
C VAL A 385 -13.24 -5.97 5.11
N GLN A 386 -12.84 -5.11 4.18
CA GLN A 386 -12.72 -5.44 2.76
C GLN A 386 -11.37 -5.03 2.16
N GLY A 387 -10.48 -4.42 2.96
CA GLY A 387 -9.21 -3.85 2.48
C GLY A 387 -9.44 -2.78 1.43
N SER A 388 -10.61 -2.13 1.48
CA SER A 388 -11.04 -1.03 0.62
C SER A 388 -11.95 -0.09 1.39
N ARG A 389 -11.46 1.07 1.83
CA ARG A 389 -12.20 1.98 2.72
C ARG A 389 -13.54 2.42 2.12
N GLU A 390 -13.54 2.72 0.82
CA GLU A 390 -14.75 3.09 0.08
C GLU A 390 -15.82 1.98 0.09
N VAL A 391 -15.42 0.70 0.09
CA VAL A 391 -16.36 -0.42 0.20
C VAL A 391 -16.83 -0.60 1.64
N GLU A 392 -15.91 -0.50 2.61
CA GLU A 392 -16.22 -0.63 4.04
C GLU A 392 -17.26 0.42 4.48
N GLU A 393 -17.08 1.67 4.09
CA GLU A 393 -17.98 2.77 4.44
C GLU A 393 -19.43 2.53 3.95
N GLN A 394 -19.59 1.85 2.82
CA GLN A 394 -20.90 1.54 2.25
C GLN A 394 -21.52 0.26 2.83
N LEU A 395 -20.70 -0.65 3.35
CA LEU A 395 -21.19 -1.79 4.11
C LEU A 395 -21.64 -1.36 5.51
N ASP A 396 -20.89 -0.48 6.15
CA ASP A 396 -21.18 0.08 7.49
C ASP A 396 -22.37 1.04 7.46
N TYR A 397 -22.41 1.95 6.48
CA TYR A 397 -23.42 3.01 6.35
C TYR A 397 -23.97 3.05 4.92
N PRO A 398 -24.96 2.19 4.61
CA PRO A 398 -25.53 2.11 3.26
C PRO A 398 -26.13 3.44 2.83
N ALA A 399 -25.71 3.93 1.66
CA ALA A 399 -26.23 5.19 1.13
C ALA A 399 -27.66 4.99 0.58
N PRO A 400 -28.59 5.94 0.79
CA PRO A 400 -29.98 5.82 0.28
C PRO A 400 -30.08 5.63 -1.23
N GLN A 401 -29.13 6.21 -1.98
CA GLN A 401 -29.03 6.11 -3.44
C GLN A 401 -28.49 4.77 -3.95
N GLY A 402 -28.16 3.83 -3.06
CA GLY A 402 -27.54 2.55 -3.39
C GLY A 402 -26.01 2.60 -3.39
N PRO A 403 -25.35 1.46 -3.70
CA PRO A 403 -23.91 1.37 -3.73
C PRO A 403 -23.29 2.26 -4.80
N SER A 404 -22.07 2.73 -4.57
CA SER A 404 -21.30 3.54 -5.49
C SER A 404 -19.80 3.29 -5.37
N LEU A 405 -19.17 2.75 -6.41
CA LEU A 405 -17.71 2.55 -6.43
C LEU A 405 -17.08 3.33 -7.58
N ARG A 406 -16.12 4.20 -7.25
CA ARG A 406 -15.42 5.03 -8.25
C ARG A 406 -14.47 4.20 -9.10
N ASP A 407 -14.53 4.47 -10.40
CA ASP A 407 -13.49 4.11 -11.35
C ASP A 407 -12.16 4.79 -10.99
N LYS A 408 -11.09 4.01 -10.81
CA LYS A 408 -9.76 4.50 -10.40
C LYS A 408 -8.97 5.16 -11.52
N ILE A 409 -9.48 5.12 -12.75
CA ILE A 409 -8.92 5.80 -13.92
C ILE A 409 -9.63 7.14 -14.14
N THR A 410 -10.98 7.14 -14.21
CA THR A 410 -11.74 8.36 -14.56
C THR A 410 -12.32 9.12 -13.37
N GLY A 411 -12.40 8.49 -12.19
CA GLY A 411 -13.06 9.04 -11.00
C GLY A 411 -14.60 8.96 -11.01
N THR A 412 -15.19 8.52 -12.13
CA THR A 412 -16.64 8.41 -12.32
C THR A 412 -17.24 7.35 -11.39
N PRO A 413 -18.33 7.65 -10.65
CA PRO A 413 -19.03 6.67 -9.83
C PRO A 413 -19.77 5.61 -10.66
N SER A 414 -20.00 4.43 -10.09
CA SER A 414 -20.86 3.39 -10.67
C SER A 414 -21.74 2.76 -9.60
N PRO A 415 -22.99 2.37 -9.93
CA PRO A 415 -23.97 1.87 -8.98
C PRO A 415 -23.70 0.41 -8.55
N SER A 416 -22.47 0.07 -8.17
CA SER A 416 -22.07 -1.29 -7.81
C SER A 416 -20.95 -1.33 -6.78
N LEU A 417 -20.89 -2.42 -6.01
CA LEU A 417 -19.74 -2.78 -5.18
C LEU A 417 -19.03 -3.99 -5.74
N TRP A 418 -17.74 -4.07 -5.44
CA TRP A 418 -16.95 -5.29 -5.54
C TRP A 418 -16.57 -5.76 -4.14
N LEU A 419 -17.12 -6.88 -3.71
CA LEU A 419 -16.84 -7.54 -2.44
C LEU A 419 -15.79 -8.63 -2.65
N LYS A 420 -14.97 -8.91 -1.64
CA LYS A 420 -13.87 -9.88 -1.70
C LYS A 420 -13.88 -10.80 -0.50
N GLY A 421 -13.58 -12.06 -0.75
CA GLY A 421 -13.29 -13.08 0.24
C GLY A 421 -12.16 -13.99 -0.22
N TYR A 422 -11.68 -14.83 0.69
CA TYR A 422 -10.66 -15.83 0.43
C TYR A 422 -11.16 -17.17 0.96
N GLU A 423 -10.81 -18.26 0.28
CA GLU A 423 -11.06 -19.62 0.80
C GLU A 423 -10.08 -19.94 1.93
N LEU A 424 -8.79 -19.68 1.71
CA LEU A 424 -7.75 -19.93 2.69
C LEU A 424 -6.57 -18.97 2.54
N ARG A 425 -6.09 -18.43 3.65
CA ARG A 425 -4.88 -17.61 3.71
C ARG A 425 -3.86 -18.23 4.65
N ARG A 426 -2.68 -18.59 4.15
CA ARG A 426 -1.61 -19.21 4.95
C ARG A 426 -0.23 -18.70 4.52
N TRP A 427 0.79 -18.97 5.33
CA TRP A 427 2.17 -18.52 5.04
C TRP A 427 3.27 -19.56 5.23
N GLU A 428 2.95 -20.63 5.94
CA GLU A 428 3.89 -21.61 6.46
C GLU A 428 4.50 -22.48 5.36
N ASN A 429 3.70 -22.78 4.32
CA ASN A 429 4.05 -23.70 3.26
C ASN A 429 4.17 -22.99 1.91
N PRO A 430 5.39 -22.68 1.45
CA PRO A 430 5.64 -22.18 0.11
C PRO A 430 5.11 -23.13 -0.96
N LEU A 431 4.37 -22.59 -1.93
CA LEU A 431 4.02 -23.33 -3.14
C LEU A 431 5.26 -23.39 -4.03
N ILE A 432 5.76 -24.59 -4.32
CA ILE A 432 6.98 -24.78 -5.11
C ILE A 432 6.62 -25.50 -6.40
N GLY A 433 7.19 -25.06 -7.51
CA GLY A 433 6.99 -25.68 -8.82
C GLY A 433 8.13 -25.37 -9.77
N VAL A 434 8.11 -25.99 -10.94
CA VAL A 434 9.08 -25.70 -12.01
C VAL A 434 8.65 -24.42 -12.72
N GLY A 435 9.53 -23.42 -12.72
CA GLY A 435 9.33 -22.15 -13.41
C GLY A 435 9.64 -22.22 -14.90
N PRO A 436 9.40 -21.13 -15.65
CA PRO A 436 9.65 -21.07 -17.09
C PRO A 436 11.13 -21.27 -17.50
N ASP A 437 12.06 -21.09 -16.57
CA ASP A 437 13.49 -21.31 -16.75
C ASP A 437 13.92 -22.76 -16.44
N GLY A 438 12.98 -23.64 -16.12
CA GLY A 438 13.22 -25.04 -15.75
C GLY A 438 13.75 -25.25 -14.32
N MET A 439 13.91 -24.17 -13.53
CA MET A 439 14.33 -24.25 -12.14
C MET A 439 13.12 -24.33 -11.20
N LEU A 440 13.34 -24.78 -9.97
CA LEU A 440 12.33 -24.67 -8.92
C LEU A 440 12.18 -23.22 -8.46
N HIS A 441 10.95 -22.73 -8.44
CA HIS A 441 10.55 -21.40 -7.97
C HIS A 441 9.45 -21.51 -6.93
N ILE A 442 9.29 -20.44 -6.15
CA ILE A 442 8.11 -20.26 -5.33
C ILE A 442 7.01 -19.60 -6.17
N PHE A 443 5.79 -20.09 -6.06
CA PHE A 443 4.61 -19.61 -6.74
C PHE A 443 3.63 -18.93 -5.79
N ARG A 444 2.77 -18.07 -6.34
CA ARG A 444 1.54 -17.59 -5.69
C ARG A 444 0.33 -17.85 -6.55
N PRO A 445 -0.83 -18.13 -5.94
CA PRO A 445 -2.13 -18.20 -6.61
C PRO A 445 -2.67 -16.80 -6.99
N ILE A 446 -1.86 -15.90 -7.55
CA ILE A 446 -2.25 -14.50 -7.84
C ILE A 446 -3.43 -14.44 -8.83
N LEU A 447 -3.53 -15.41 -9.73
CA LEU A 447 -4.59 -15.50 -10.73
C LEU A 447 -5.65 -16.55 -10.36
N ASP A 448 -5.65 -17.06 -9.13
CA ASP A 448 -6.75 -17.90 -8.60
C ASP A 448 -7.93 -17.01 -8.22
N LEU A 449 -8.45 -16.30 -9.22
CA LEU A 449 -9.56 -15.38 -9.10
C LEU A 449 -10.84 -16.08 -9.52
N HIS A 450 -11.90 -15.87 -8.74
CA HIS A 450 -13.23 -16.40 -8.99
C HIS A 450 -14.22 -15.24 -9.02
N LEU A 451 -14.79 -14.97 -10.19
CA LEU A 451 -15.65 -13.80 -10.41
C LEU A 451 -17.13 -14.19 -10.44
N SER A 452 -17.93 -13.51 -9.63
CA SER A 452 -19.39 -13.61 -9.64
C SER A 452 -20.03 -12.24 -9.80
N MET A 453 -21.25 -12.20 -10.35
CA MET A 453 -22.01 -10.97 -10.52
C MET A 453 -23.50 -11.18 -10.27
N LEU A 454 -24.07 -10.29 -9.47
CA LEU A 454 -25.51 -10.13 -9.27
C LEU A 454 -25.97 -8.79 -9.85
N ASP A 455 -27.15 -8.78 -10.47
CA ASP A 455 -27.83 -7.54 -10.84
C ASP A 455 -28.62 -6.94 -9.65
N ALA A 456 -29.26 -5.79 -9.87
CA ALA A 456 -30.09 -5.12 -8.87
C ALA A 456 -31.25 -5.97 -8.32
N ASN A 457 -31.74 -6.94 -9.12
CA ASN A 457 -32.80 -7.88 -8.75
C ASN A 457 -32.26 -9.17 -8.08
N LYS A 458 -30.96 -9.21 -7.76
CA LYS A 458 -30.27 -10.38 -7.20
C LYS A 458 -30.23 -11.59 -8.14
N LYS A 459 -30.44 -11.39 -9.43
CA LYS A 459 -30.26 -12.45 -10.42
C LYS A 459 -28.77 -12.69 -10.63
N VAL A 460 -28.36 -13.95 -10.58
CA VAL A 460 -26.99 -14.37 -10.91
C VAL A 460 -26.78 -14.22 -12.41
N LEU A 461 -25.84 -13.35 -12.80
CA LEU A 461 -25.42 -13.16 -14.19
C LEU A 461 -24.14 -13.94 -14.50
N PHE A 462 -23.23 -14.00 -13.52
CA PHE A 462 -22.02 -14.81 -13.57
C PHE A 462 -21.86 -15.53 -12.24
N ASP A 463 -21.58 -16.83 -12.30
CA ASP A 463 -21.44 -17.69 -11.13
C ASP A 463 -20.04 -18.32 -11.11
N ASN A 464 -19.22 -17.87 -10.17
CA ASN A 464 -17.91 -18.45 -9.83
C ASN A 464 -17.02 -18.71 -11.06
N LEU A 465 -16.88 -17.71 -11.93
CA LEU A 465 -16.01 -17.76 -13.09
C LEU A 465 -14.54 -17.84 -12.64
N GLY A 466 -14.00 -19.06 -12.64
CA GLY A 466 -12.61 -19.34 -12.30
C GLY A 466 -11.67 -19.32 -13.52
N VAL A 467 -10.37 -19.29 -13.23
CA VAL A 467 -9.32 -19.37 -14.26
C VAL A 467 -8.99 -20.82 -14.59
N GLU A 468 -9.18 -21.21 -15.85
CA GLU A 468 -8.82 -22.53 -16.37
C GLU A 468 -7.80 -22.47 -17.52
N PRO A 469 -6.95 -23.50 -17.68
CA PRO A 469 -6.69 -24.59 -16.73
C PRO A 469 -6.02 -24.13 -15.42
N ALA A 470 -6.23 -24.86 -14.33
CA ALA A 470 -5.76 -24.50 -12.98
C ALA A 470 -4.28 -24.07 -12.87
N HIS A 471 -3.37 -24.60 -13.67
CA HIS A 471 -1.95 -24.18 -13.63
C HIS A 471 -1.76 -22.69 -14.00
N ARG A 472 -2.67 -22.08 -14.75
CA ARG A 472 -2.63 -20.64 -15.10
C ARG A 472 -2.96 -19.72 -13.93
N ARG A 473 -3.49 -20.26 -12.82
CA ARG A 473 -3.78 -19.53 -11.59
C ARG A 473 -2.52 -19.14 -10.82
N TYR A 474 -1.42 -19.87 -11.03
CA TYR A 474 -0.20 -19.76 -10.26
C TYR A 474 0.90 -19.06 -11.05
N LEU A 475 1.54 -18.07 -10.44
CA LEU A 475 2.66 -17.34 -11.03
C LEU A 475 3.92 -17.47 -10.16
N PRO A 476 5.10 -17.66 -10.75
CA PRO A 476 6.34 -17.61 -9.99
C PRO A 476 6.55 -16.20 -9.44
N TYR A 477 7.08 -16.09 -8.24
CA TYR A 477 7.42 -14.80 -7.63
C TYR A 477 8.67 -14.91 -6.75
N THR A 478 9.21 -13.75 -6.38
CA THR A 478 10.34 -13.63 -5.45
C THR A 478 9.81 -13.08 -4.11
N PRO A 479 9.63 -13.93 -3.09
CA PRO A 479 9.29 -13.48 -1.74
C PRO A 479 10.39 -12.59 -1.18
N HIS A 480 10.00 -11.53 -0.49
CA HIS A 480 10.93 -10.66 0.24
C HIS A 480 10.96 -11.06 1.71
N THR A 481 11.18 -12.34 1.96
CA THR A 481 11.22 -12.95 3.31
C THR A 481 12.52 -13.72 3.49
N VAL A 482 13.58 -13.29 2.83
CA VAL A 482 14.86 -13.98 2.77
C VAL A 482 15.46 -14.04 4.17
N GLY A 483 15.90 -15.23 4.56
CA GLY A 483 16.61 -15.49 5.80
C GLY A 483 17.66 -16.57 5.62
N LYS A 484 18.17 -17.09 6.75
CA LYS A 484 19.00 -18.29 6.72
C LYS A 484 18.16 -19.45 6.20
N ALA A 485 18.71 -20.26 5.29
CA ALA A 485 18.02 -21.47 4.87
C ALA A 485 17.75 -22.35 6.11
N GLY A 486 16.53 -22.87 6.23
CA GLY A 486 16.15 -23.74 7.35
C GLY A 486 16.99 -25.02 7.36
N ALA A 487 17.18 -25.62 8.55
CA ALA A 487 17.95 -26.87 8.69
C ALA A 487 17.41 -28.01 7.80
N PHE A 488 16.11 -27.98 7.50
CA PHE A 488 15.41 -28.96 6.67
C PHE A 488 15.12 -28.44 5.26
N TYR A 489 15.95 -27.54 4.70
CA TYR A 489 15.72 -27.00 3.35
C TYR A 489 15.60 -28.11 2.29
N ASN A 490 16.28 -29.25 2.48
CA ASN A 490 16.17 -30.42 1.60
C ASN A 490 14.74 -30.98 1.52
N GLU A 491 13.93 -30.88 2.58
CA GLU A 491 12.53 -31.33 2.58
C GLU A 491 11.65 -30.45 1.67
N ARG A 492 12.05 -29.20 1.42
CA ARG A 492 11.40 -28.35 0.40
C ARG A 492 11.78 -28.75 -1.02
N LEU A 493 12.94 -29.35 -1.20
CA LEU A 493 13.49 -29.69 -2.53
C LEU A 493 13.06 -31.08 -2.99
N ARG A 494 13.21 -32.11 -2.14
CA ARG A 494 13.03 -33.52 -2.50
C ARG A 494 11.70 -33.83 -3.21
N PRO A 495 10.53 -33.32 -2.76
CA PRO A 495 9.26 -33.62 -3.41
C PRO A 495 9.11 -32.95 -4.79
N ASN A 496 9.90 -31.91 -5.05
CA ASN A 496 9.72 -31.00 -6.19
C ASN A 496 10.81 -31.14 -7.25
N LEU A 497 11.96 -31.73 -6.92
CA LEU A 497 13.04 -31.92 -7.89
C LEU A 497 12.60 -32.88 -9.01
N PRO A 498 12.89 -32.56 -10.28
CA PRO A 498 12.65 -33.50 -11.37
C PRO A 498 13.34 -34.84 -11.08
N PRO A 499 12.70 -35.99 -11.37
CA PRO A 499 13.37 -37.28 -11.23
C PRO A 499 14.65 -37.27 -12.05
N GLU A 500 15.75 -37.78 -11.47
CA GLU A 500 17.01 -37.86 -12.19
C GLU A 500 16.82 -38.75 -13.42
N THR A 501 16.85 -38.14 -14.61
CA THR A 501 17.05 -38.88 -15.84
C THR A 501 18.44 -39.48 -15.78
N LYS A 502 18.52 -40.79 -15.47
CA LYS A 502 19.73 -41.57 -15.70
C LYS A 502 20.07 -41.43 -17.19
N GLN A 503 21.13 -40.70 -17.50
CA GLN A 503 21.75 -40.72 -18.82
C GLN A 503 22.53 -42.01 -19.00
#